data_AF-A0A194Q4P9-F1
#
_entry.id   AF-A0A194Q4P9-F1
#
_cell.length_a   1.000
_cell.length_b   1.000
_cell.length_c   1.000
_cell.angle_alpha   90.00
_cell.angle_beta   90.00
_cell.angle_gamma   90.00
#
_symmetry.space_group_name_H-M   'P 1'
#
loop_
_entity.id
_entity.type
_entity.pdbx_description
1 polymer ?
#
loop_
_entity_poly.entity_id
_entity_poly.type
_entity_poly.pdbx_seq_one_letter_code
_entity_poly.pdbx_strand_id
1 'polypeptide(L)'
;MSLTFERAFYISCHALRFSGIHPNLDRNKIWLLRYAFISIVSSSIIFFFANSIICYDIPNKEYAKAIKNGSLLIVSLTIPYKNILALYYRDEFRYCIDMVNADYAGINRQTKEEQLLIKEYSSKGKRVCKLYFYSVVMSAGVFPLKAIYLMIFSYIRGEFNLTHMYDITYPEAIEKQKDIFYVYMCLFFISLIFTINGSWNFFGFDPLVSIFVLHVCGQIEILSRKITALANNNENEIIENLKEINKKLQEACRQSYAIFNIMNAAWS
;
A
#
# COMPACT_ATOMS: atom_id res chain seq x y z
N MET A 1 -12.41 10.95 -23.48
CA MET A 1 -11.11 10.68 -22.84
C MET A 1 -11.11 9.24 -22.35
N SER A 2 -10.20 8.38 -22.79
CA SER A 2 -10.17 6.97 -22.39
C SER A 2 -9.87 6.84 -20.90
N LEU A 3 -10.69 6.07 -20.18
CA LEU A 3 -10.47 5.72 -18.79
C LEU A 3 -9.42 4.60 -18.76
N THR A 4 -8.34 4.76 -17.98
CA THR A 4 -7.34 3.72 -17.76
C THR A 4 -7.12 3.55 -16.26
N PHE A 5 -6.68 2.37 -15.83
CA PHE A 5 -6.37 2.08 -14.44
C PHE A 5 -5.37 3.09 -13.87
N GLU A 6 -4.26 3.34 -14.58
CA GLU A 6 -3.23 4.28 -14.14
C GLU A 6 -3.77 5.71 -13.98
N ARG A 7 -4.65 6.16 -14.87
CA ARG A 7 -5.26 7.50 -14.78
C ARG A 7 -6.30 7.56 -13.66
N ALA A 8 -7.07 6.48 -13.46
CA ALA A 8 -8.07 6.41 -12.42
C ALA A 8 -7.44 6.38 -11.02
N PHE A 9 -6.36 5.62 -10.84
CA PHE A 9 -5.73 5.33 -9.55
C PHE A 9 -4.28 5.82 -9.51
N TYR A 10 -4.04 7.03 -10.03
CA TYR A 10 -2.69 7.57 -10.22
C TYR A 10 -1.89 7.67 -8.91
N ILE A 11 -2.55 7.96 -7.78
CA ILE A 11 -1.90 8.07 -6.46
C ILE A 11 -1.24 6.73 -6.10
N SER A 12 -2.01 5.64 -6.12
CA SER A 12 -1.50 4.30 -5.82
C SER A 12 -0.52 3.80 -6.87
N CYS A 13 -0.68 4.15 -8.16
CA CYS A 13 0.29 3.76 -9.19
C CYS A 13 1.65 4.46 -9.00
N HIS A 14 1.65 5.76 -8.70
CA HIS A 14 2.87 6.50 -8.36
C HIS A 14 3.48 5.99 -7.05
N ALA A 15 2.63 5.62 -6.09
CA ALA A 15 2.99 4.93 -4.86
C ALA A 15 3.88 3.71 -5.15
N LEU A 16 3.33 2.74 -5.89
CA LEU A 16 4.03 1.49 -6.20
C LEU A 16 5.30 1.70 -7.03
N ARG A 17 5.34 2.69 -7.93
CA ARG A 17 6.50 2.95 -8.80
C ARG A 17 7.71 3.46 -8.02
N PHE A 18 7.51 4.38 -7.09
CA PHE A 18 8.60 4.89 -6.24
C PHE A 18 9.09 3.82 -5.25
N SER A 19 8.19 3.02 -4.68
CA SER A 19 8.56 1.86 -3.86
C SER A 19 9.23 0.74 -4.69
N GLY A 20 9.26 0.87 -6.01
CA GLY A 20 9.93 -0.07 -6.91
C GLY A 20 9.15 -1.37 -7.14
N ILE A 21 7.89 -1.45 -6.73
CA ILE A 21 7.09 -2.69 -6.75
C ILE A 21 5.93 -2.65 -7.76
N HIS A 22 5.82 -1.60 -8.57
CA HIS A 22 4.78 -1.53 -9.60
C HIS A 22 4.92 -2.68 -10.62
N PRO A 23 3.82 -3.40 -10.96
CA PRO A 23 3.90 -4.58 -11.84
C PRO A 23 4.52 -4.29 -13.21
N ASN A 24 4.21 -3.14 -13.81
CA ASN A 24 4.71 -2.75 -15.14
C ASN A 24 6.07 -2.03 -15.12
N LEU A 25 6.83 -2.08 -14.03
CA LEU A 25 8.12 -1.39 -13.94
C LEU A 25 9.27 -2.20 -14.55
N ASP A 26 10.12 -1.55 -15.35
CA ASP A 26 11.33 -2.16 -15.91
C ASP A 26 12.43 -2.29 -14.85
N ARG A 27 12.82 -3.54 -14.56
CA ARG A 27 13.78 -3.87 -13.49
C ARG A 27 15.23 -3.82 -14.01
N ASN A 28 15.69 -2.62 -14.31
CA ASN A 28 17.06 -2.36 -14.75
C ASN A 28 18.05 -2.36 -13.56
N LYS A 29 19.37 -2.35 -13.83
CA LYS A 29 20.42 -2.27 -12.78
C LYS A 29 20.24 -1.06 -11.85
N ILE A 30 19.76 0.08 -12.39
CA ILE A 30 19.47 1.29 -11.61
C ILE A 30 18.31 1.06 -10.63
N TRP A 31 17.29 0.32 -11.04
CA TRP A 31 16.18 -0.05 -10.16
C TRP A 31 16.67 -0.94 -9.02
N LEU A 32 17.50 -1.95 -9.33
CA LEU A 32 18.05 -2.85 -8.33
C LEU A 32 18.88 -2.10 -7.28
N LEU A 33 19.71 -1.14 -7.70
CA LEU A 33 20.49 -0.30 -6.79
C LEU A 33 19.60 0.53 -5.85
N ARG A 34 18.55 1.17 -6.39
CA ARG A 34 17.60 1.96 -5.59
C ARG A 34 16.81 1.09 -4.62
N TYR A 35 16.33 -0.06 -5.07
CA TYR A 35 15.60 -1.02 -4.25
C TYR A 35 16.49 -1.56 -3.13
N ALA A 36 17.72 -1.96 -3.44
CA ALA A 36 18.69 -2.43 -2.45
C ALA A 36 19.00 -1.35 -1.40
N PHE A 37 19.18 -0.10 -1.80
CA PHE A 37 19.38 1.01 -0.87
C PHE A 37 18.21 1.16 0.11
N ILE A 38 16.97 1.19 -0.41
CA ILE A 38 15.76 1.29 0.43
C ILE A 38 15.64 0.08 1.36
N SER A 39 15.92 -1.14 0.87
CA SER A 39 15.90 -2.35 1.68
C SER A 39 16.95 -2.31 2.81
N ILE A 40 18.17 -1.83 2.54
CA ILE A 40 19.22 -1.69 3.55
C ILE A 40 18.79 -0.71 4.65
N VAL A 41 18.21 0.44 4.27
CA VAL A 41 17.69 1.42 5.24
C VAL A 41 16.60 0.80 6.12
N SER A 42 15.63 0.10 5.53
CA SER A 42 14.57 -0.58 6.27
C SER A 42 15.11 -1.68 7.20
N SER A 43 16.03 -2.51 6.73
CA SER A 43 16.68 -3.55 7.55
C SER A 43 17.47 -2.95 8.71
N SER A 44 18.11 -1.80 8.52
CA SER A 44 18.85 -1.10 9.57
C SER A 44 17.92 -0.60 10.68
N ILE A 45 16.77 -0.02 10.31
CA ILE A 45 15.75 0.41 11.28
C ILE A 45 15.12 -0.78 12.02
N ILE A 46 14.81 -1.87 11.31
CA ILE A 46 14.31 -3.12 11.93
C ILE A 46 15.32 -3.63 12.97
N PHE A 47 16.61 -3.64 12.62
CA PHE A 47 17.68 -4.03 13.53
C PHE A 47 17.72 -3.11 14.76
N PHE A 48 17.61 -1.79 14.59
CA PHE A 48 17.61 -0.86 15.73
C PHE A 48 16.40 -1.05 16.66
N PHE A 49 15.20 -1.28 16.11
CA PHE A 49 14.03 -1.61 16.93
C PHE A 49 14.21 -2.93 17.69
N ALA A 50 14.67 -3.98 17.03
CA ALA A 50 14.91 -5.28 17.66
C ALA A 50 15.97 -5.19 18.77
N ASN A 51 17.07 -4.48 18.51
CA ASN A 51 18.13 -4.22 19.49
C ASN A 51 17.60 -3.43 20.70
N SER A 52 16.81 -2.37 20.49
CA SER A 52 16.20 -1.59 21.58
C SER A 52 15.35 -2.48 22.49
N ILE A 53 14.52 -3.35 21.91
CA ILE A 53 13.59 -4.20 22.68
C ILE A 53 14.35 -5.28 23.47
N ILE A 54 15.24 -6.01 22.79
CA ILE A 54 15.89 -7.21 23.35
C ILE A 54 16.97 -6.82 24.35
N CYS A 55 17.78 -5.80 24.05
CA CYS A 55 18.95 -5.46 24.85
C CYS A 55 18.68 -4.40 25.93
N TYR A 56 17.64 -3.57 25.78
CA TYR A 56 17.39 -2.44 26.69
C TYR A 56 15.99 -2.49 27.31
N ASP A 57 14.92 -2.47 26.52
CA ASP A 57 13.57 -2.23 27.04
C ASP A 57 13.09 -3.38 27.95
N ILE A 58 13.31 -4.65 27.55
CA ILE A 58 12.95 -5.82 28.38
C ILE A 58 13.86 -5.97 29.61
N PRO A 59 15.21 -5.94 29.49
CA PRO A 59 16.09 -6.06 30.65
C PRO A 59 15.89 -4.96 31.70
N ASN A 60 15.61 -3.73 31.27
CA ASN A 60 15.36 -2.60 32.17
C ASN A 60 13.92 -2.57 32.72
N LYS A 61 13.08 -3.55 32.39
CA LYS A 61 11.66 -3.65 32.80
C LYS A 61 10.80 -2.48 32.30
N GLU A 62 11.19 -1.83 31.21
CA GLU A 62 10.45 -0.73 30.56
C GLU A 62 9.38 -1.28 29.61
N TYR A 63 8.45 -2.08 30.12
CA TYR A 63 7.49 -2.82 29.28
C TYR A 63 6.62 -1.92 28.39
N ALA A 64 6.25 -0.72 28.86
CA ALA A 64 5.48 0.22 28.05
C ALA A 64 6.24 0.65 26.79
N LYS A 65 7.55 0.88 26.92
CA LYS A 65 8.43 1.22 25.80
C LYS A 65 8.67 0.02 24.90
N ALA A 66 8.86 -1.17 25.49
CA ALA A 66 8.97 -2.42 24.74
C ALA A 66 7.73 -2.70 23.86
N ILE A 67 6.52 -2.50 24.38
CA ILE A 67 5.26 -2.69 23.63
C ILE A 67 5.14 -1.68 22.48
N LYS A 68 5.48 -0.41 22.74
CA LYS A 68 5.48 0.63 21.72
C LYS A 68 6.47 0.33 20.60
N ASN A 69 7.72 0.00 20.95
CA ASN A 69 8.77 -0.35 19.99
C ASN A 69 8.45 -1.66 19.28
N GLY A 70 7.84 -2.63 19.96
CA GLY A 70 7.37 -3.89 19.38
C GLY A 70 6.29 -3.66 18.32
N SER A 71 5.32 -2.79 18.58
CA SER A 71 4.31 -2.39 17.59
C SER A 71 4.96 -1.79 16.33
N LEU A 72 5.95 -0.91 16.50
CA LEU A 72 6.68 -0.31 15.38
C LEU A 72 7.57 -1.31 14.64
N LEU A 73 8.16 -2.28 15.34
CA LEU A 73 8.93 -3.36 14.74
C LEU A 73 8.04 -4.23 13.83
N ILE A 74 6.85 -4.60 14.29
CA ILE A 74 5.88 -5.37 13.48
C ILE A 74 5.54 -4.60 12.21
N VAL A 75 5.15 -3.33 12.34
CA VAL A 75 4.86 -2.46 11.17
C VAL A 75 6.07 -2.39 10.23
N SER A 76 7.28 -2.27 10.77
CA SER A 76 8.51 -2.20 9.98
C SER A 76 8.80 -3.50 9.22
N LEU A 77 8.47 -4.66 9.79
CA LEU A 77 8.60 -5.97 9.14
C LEU A 77 7.58 -6.18 8.02
N THR A 78 6.40 -5.56 8.11
CA THR A 78 5.38 -5.69 7.04
C THR A 78 5.80 -5.05 5.72
N ILE A 79 6.67 -4.03 5.73
CA ILE A 79 7.14 -3.34 4.52
C ILE A 79 7.95 -4.28 3.60
N PRO A 80 9.06 -4.91 4.05
CA PRO A 80 9.79 -5.85 3.22
C PRO A 80 8.95 -7.06 2.85
N TYR A 81 8.07 -7.52 3.75
CA TYR A 81 7.15 -8.62 3.47
C TYR A 81 6.22 -8.31 2.28
N LYS A 82 5.51 -7.17 2.33
CA LYS A 82 4.64 -6.70 1.23
C LYS A 82 5.42 -6.46 -0.05
N ASN A 83 6.64 -5.94 0.04
CA ASN A 83 7.49 -5.76 -1.14
C ASN A 83 7.82 -7.11 -1.80
N ILE A 84 8.21 -8.12 -1.03
CA ILE A 84 8.50 -9.47 -1.55
C ILE A 84 7.24 -10.05 -2.20
N LEU A 85 6.08 -9.93 -1.55
CA LEU A 85 4.81 -10.40 -2.09
C LEU A 85 4.42 -9.70 -3.39
N ALA A 86 4.56 -8.37 -3.47
CA ALA A 86 4.29 -7.61 -4.68
C ALA A 86 5.22 -8.02 -5.84
N LEU A 87 6.45 -8.42 -5.53
CA LEU A 87 7.40 -8.92 -6.52
C LEU A 87 7.10 -10.36 -6.95
N TYR A 88 6.63 -11.19 -6.02
CA TYR A 88 6.27 -12.60 -6.25
C TYR A 88 4.97 -12.72 -7.05
N TYR A 89 3.89 -12.09 -6.61
CA TYR A 89 2.57 -12.09 -7.25
C TYR A 89 2.41 -11.02 -8.35
N ARG A 90 3.53 -10.66 -8.99
CA ARG A 90 3.58 -9.56 -9.96
C ARG A 90 2.64 -9.79 -11.13
N ASP A 91 2.59 -11.01 -11.64
CA ASP A 91 1.83 -11.37 -12.82
C ASP A 91 0.32 -11.37 -12.51
N GLU A 92 -0.07 -11.72 -11.29
CA GLU A 92 -1.44 -11.64 -10.79
C GLU A 92 -1.88 -10.18 -10.63
N PHE A 93 -1.05 -9.31 -10.06
CA PHE A 93 -1.32 -7.88 -10.01
C PHE A 93 -1.47 -7.27 -11.41
N ARG A 94 -0.58 -7.66 -12.33
CA ARG A 94 -0.64 -7.22 -13.73
C ARG A 94 -1.91 -7.71 -14.42
N TYR A 95 -2.26 -8.99 -14.26
CA TYR A 95 -3.47 -9.58 -14.79
C TYR A 95 -4.73 -8.82 -14.30
N CYS A 96 -4.81 -8.51 -13.01
CA CYS A 96 -5.91 -7.74 -12.45
C CYS A 96 -5.99 -6.31 -13.03
N ILE A 97 -4.85 -5.63 -13.22
CA ILE A 97 -4.79 -4.31 -13.84
C ILE A 97 -5.23 -4.36 -15.31
N ASP A 98 -4.76 -5.36 -16.05
CA ASP A 98 -5.05 -5.54 -17.46
C ASP A 98 -6.53 -5.86 -17.68
N MET A 99 -7.16 -6.64 -16.80
CA MET A 99 -8.61 -6.84 -16.81
C MET A 99 -9.39 -5.53 -16.63
N VAL A 100 -9.03 -4.71 -15.63
CA VAL A 100 -9.69 -3.41 -15.42
C VAL A 100 -9.55 -2.51 -16.64
N ASN A 101 -8.36 -2.50 -17.26
CA ASN A 101 -8.11 -1.73 -18.48
C ASN A 101 -8.93 -2.24 -19.67
N ALA A 102 -9.06 -3.55 -19.84
CA ALA A 102 -9.88 -4.15 -20.90
C ALA A 102 -11.35 -3.75 -20.76
N ASP A 103 -11.88 -3.77 -19.53
CA ASP A 103 -13.25 -3.33 -19.26
C ASP A 103 -13.45 -1.84 -19.50
N TYR A 104 -12.48 -1.01 -19.09
CA TYR A 104 -12.54 0.43 -19.35
C TYR A 104 -12.45 0.76 -20.84
N ALA A 105 -11.69 -0.01 -21.63
CA ALA A 105 -11.66 0.14 -23.09
C ALA A 105 -13.00 -0.24 -23.74
N GLY A 106 -13.73 -1.19 -23.13
CA GLY A 106 -15.05 -1.64 -23.57
C GLY A 106 -16.22 -0.73 -23.20
N ILE A 107 -16.03 0.28 -22.33
CA ILE A 107 -17.11 1.15 -21.79
C ILE A 107 -18.04 1.71 -22.87
N ASN A 108 -17.50 2.17 -24.01
CA ASN A 108 -18.31 2.82 -25.05
C ASN A 108 -19.28 1.86 -25.75
N ARG A 109 -19.05 0.54 -25.64
CA ARG A 109 -19.91 -0.51 -26.21
C ARG A 109 -21.04 -0.91 -25.26
N GLN A 110 -20.99 -0.45 -24.01
CA GLN A 110 -21.96 -0.78 -22.98
C GLN A 110 -23.12 0.23 -22.96
N THR A 111 -24.24 -0.20 -22.38
CA THR A 111 -25.42 0.65 -22.17
C THR A 111 -25.09 1.81 -21.24
N LYS A 112 -25.88 2.90 -21.30
CA LYS A 112 -25.66 4.08 -20.44
C LYS A 112 -25.71 3.73 -18.95
N GLU A 113 -26.56 2.79 -18.56
CA GLU A 113 -26.68 2.34 -17.16
C GLU A 113 -25.42 1.60 -16.69
N GLU A 114 -24.89 0.68 -17.48
CA GLU A 114 -23.64 -0.03 -17.18
C GLU A 114 -22.46 0.95 -17.11
N GLN A 115 -22.40 1.93 -18.01
CA GLN A 115 -21.36 2.96 -17.97
C GLN A 115 -21.42 3.81 -16.68
N LEU A 116 -22.62 4.13 -16.19
CA LEU A 116 -22.81 4.86 -14.94
C LEU A 116 -22.33 4.00 -13.75
N LEU A 117 -22.67 2.72 -13.75
CA LEU A 117 -22.26 1.77 -12.72
C LEU A 117 -20.73 1.61 -12.67
N ILE A 118 -20.06 1.43 -13.81
CA ILE A 118 -18.59 1.37 -13.87
C ILE A 118 -17.96 2.65 -13.32
N LYS A 119 -18.48 3.82 -13.69
CA LYS A 119 -18.00 5.11 -13.17
C LYS A 119 -18.22 5.23 -11.67
N GLU A 120 -19.34 4.74 -11.16
CA GLU A 120 -19.65 4.74 -9.73
C GLU A 120 -18.64 3.88 -8.94
N TYR A 121 -18.40 2.63 -9.34
CA TYR A 121 -17.44 1.75 -8.69
C TYR A 121 -16.00 2.26 -8.82
N SER A 122 -15.63 2.83 -9.97
CA SER A 122 -14.35 3.52 -10.15
C SER A 122 -14.20 4.70 -9.17
N SER A 123 -15.27 5.48 -8.96
CA SER A 123 -15.30 6.58 -7.99
C SER A 123 -15.19 6.08 -6.55
N LYS A 124 -15.88 4.98 -6.19
CA LYS A 124 -15.72 4.31 -4.88
C LYS A 124 -14.27 3.89 -4.66
N GLY A 125 -13.63 3.26 -5.65
CA GLY A 125 -12.21 2.89 -5.57
C GLY A 125 -11.28 4.09 -5.36
N LYS A 126 -11.54 5.22 -6.04
CA LYS A 126 -10.78 6.47 -5.84
C LYS A 126 -10.95 7.03 -4.43
N ARG A 127 -12.17 6.96 -3.87
CA ARG A 127 -12.43 7.36 -2.48
C ARG A 127 -11.65 6.50 -1.49
N VAL A 128 -11.60 5.19 -1.71
CA VAL A 128 -10.79 4.28 -0.90
C VAL A 128 -9.31 4.66 -0.97
N CYS A 129 -8.76 4.88 -2.18
CA CYS A 129 -7.35 5.31 -2.33
C CYS A 129 -7.05 6.60 -1.55
N LYS A 130 -7.95 7.59 -1.62
CA LYS A 130 -7.81 8.85 -0.86
C LYS A 130 -7.88 8.62 0.65
N LEU A 131 -8.79 7.76 1.12
CA LEU A 131 -8.91 7.43 2.53
C LEU A 131 -7.60 6.83 3.07
N TYR A 132 -7.05 5.83 2.38
CA TYR A 132 -5.75 5.25 2.75
C TYR A 132 -4.63 6.27 2.72
N PHE A 133 -4.57 7.13 1.69
CA PHE A 133 -3.58 8.19 1.62
C PHE A 133 -3.65 9.11 2.84
N TYR A 134 -4.84 9.63 3.19
CA TYR A 134 -4.99 10.49 4.36
C TYR A 134 -4.68 9.76 5.67
N SER A 135 -5.15 8.52 5.85
CA SER A 135 -4.87 7.73 7.05
C SER A 135 -3.37 7.48 7.26
N VAL A 136 -2.65 7.13 6.19
CA VAL A 136 -1.21 6.86 6.26
C VAL A 136 -0.42 8.15 6.47
N VAL A 137 -0.74 9.23 5.75
CA VAL A 137 -0.04 10.52 5.92
C VAL A 137 -0.25 11.07 7.33
N MET A 138 -1.46 10.98 7.88
CA MET A 138 -1.74 11.44 9.24
C MET A 138 -0.99 10.59 10.28
N SER A 139 -1.04 9.26 10.18
CA SER A 139 -0.36 8.38 11.14
C SER A 139 1.16 8.49 11.07
N ALA A 140 1.74 8.52 9.86
CA ALA A 140 3.18 8.69 9.66
C ALA A 140 3.67 10.09 10.03
N GLY A 141 2.85 11.13 9.80
CA GLY A 141 3.19 12.51 10.09
C GLY A 141 3.30 12.83 11.59
N VAL A 142 2.62 12.07 12.46
CA VAL A 142 2.69 12.25 13.91
C VAL A 142 4.12 12.13 14.44
N PHE A 143 4.95 11.24 13.89
CA PHE A 143 6.31 11.01 14.38
C PHE A 143 7.24 12.22 14.21
N PRO A 144 7.46 12.74 12.98
CA PRO A 144 8.29 13.94 12.80
C PRO A 144 7.67 15.19 13.43
N LEU A 145 6.34 15.34 13.41
CA LEU A 145 5.68 16.48 14.05
C LEU A 145 5.87 16.48 15.57
N LYS A 146 5.75 15.31 16.23
CA LYS A 146 6.04 15.15 17.65
C LYS A 146 7.48 15.56 17.96
N ALA A 147 8.44 15.06 17.18
CA ALA A 147 9.86 15.36 17.40
C ALA A 147 10.15 16.87 17.29
N ILE A 148 9.66 17.52 16.22
CA ILE A 148 9.84 18.96 16.01
C ILE A 148 9.15 19.76 17.13
N TYR A 149 7.92 19.39 17.50
CA TYR A 149 7.18 20.06 18.57
C TYR A 149 7.93 19.99 19.90
N LEU A 150 8.43 18.81 20.28
CA LEU A 150 9.19 18.63 21.52
C LEU A 150 10.52 19.39 21.50
N MET A 151 11.20 19.47 20.36
CA MET A 151 12.41 20.29 20.22
C MET A 151 12.12 21.78 20.44
N ILE A 152 11.10 22.33 19.77
CA ILE A 152 10.71 23.74 19.92
C ILE A 152 10.31 24.03 21.37
N PHE A 153 9.55 23.12 21.99
CA PHE A 153 9.14 23.26 23.38
C PHE A 153 10.34 23.23 24.36
N SER A 154 11.32 22.35 24.12
CA SER A 154 12.55 22.26 24.92
C SER A 154 13.40 23.53 24.80
N TYR A 155 13.47 24.10 23.59
CA TYR A 155 14.14 25.36 23.32
C TYR A 155 13.52 26.53 24.11
N ILE A 156 12.19 26.63 24.13
CA ILE A 156 11.48 27.68 24.87
C ILE A 156 11.72 27.59 26.39
N ARG A 157 11.90 26.37 26.92
CA ARG A 157 12.24 26.15 28.35
C ARG A 157 13.70 26.43 28.70
N GLY A 158 14.56 26.69 27.71
CA GLY A 158 16.00 26.93 27.92
C GLY A 158 16.86 25.67 28.03
N GLU A 159 16.28 24.48 27.85
CA GLU A 159 16.99 23.18 27.85
C GLU A 159 16.88 22.57 26.45
N PHE A 160 17.67 23.08 25.50
CA PHE A 160 17.62 22.57 24.13
C PHE A 160 18.07 21.11 24.06
N ASN A 161 17.11 20.22 23.80
CA ASN A 161 17.34 18.79 23.70
C ASN A 161 16.94 18.28 22.30
N LEU A 162 17.86 17.57 21.65
CA LEU A 162 17.64 16.96 20.35
C LEU A 162 16.69 15.77 20.49
N THR A 163 15.43 15.95 20.07
CA THR A 163 14.42 14.89 20.18
C THR A 163 14.43 14.02 18.93
N HIS A 164 14.67 12.72 19.09
CA HIS A 164 14.64 11.76 17.98
C HIS A 164 13.21 11.44 17.55
N MET A 165 13.04 11.03 16.29
CA MET A 165 11.73 10.74 15.70
C MET A 165 11.06 9.49 16.30
N TYR A 166 11.88 8.48 16.64
CA TYR A 166 11.45 7.27 17.34
C TYR A 166 12.17 7.15 18.68
N ASP A 167 11.48 6.61 19.69
CA ASP A 167 12.04 6.37 21.03
C ASP A 167 12.83 5.04 21.06
N ILE A 168 13.86 4.96 20.21
CA ILE A 168 14.74 3.79 20.04
C ILE A 168 15.99 3.99 20.88
N THR A 169 16.40 2.93 21.59
CA THR A 169 17.73 2.85 22.21
C THR A 169 18.68 2.15 21.23
N TYR A 170 19.69 2.87 20.75
CA TYR A 170 20.64 2.35 19.76
C TYR A 170 21.71 1.46 20.42
N PRO A 171 22.47 0.68 19.64
CA PRO A 171 23.67 0.00 20.16
C PRO A 171 24.65 1.01 20.78
N GLU A 172 25.40 0.58 21.82
CA GLU A 172 26.22 1.48 22.65
C GLU A 172 27.14 2.44 21.87
N ALA A 173 27.71 1.98 20.75
CA ALA A 173 28.59 2.80 19.92
C ALA A 173 27.90 4.05 19.34
N ILE A 174 26.62 3.92 18.98
CA ILE A 174 25.79 4.98 18.42
C ILE A 174 25.10 5.74 19.55
N GLU A 175 24.61 5.04 20.59
CA GLU A 175 23.87 5.65 21.70
C GLU A 175 24.70 6.72 22.42
N LYS A 176 26.00 6.50 22.61
CA LYS A 176 26.92 7.47 23.23
C LYS A 176 27.08 8.77 22.43
N GLN A 177 26.77 8.74 21.14
CA GLN A 177 27.02 9.83 20.19
C GLN A 177 25.74 10.41 19.59
N LYS A 178 24.57 9.87 19.95
CA LYS A 178 23.29 10.17 19.29
C LYS A 178 22.88 11.64 19.38
N ASP A 179 23.30 12.31 20.46
CA ASP A 179 23.00 13.72 20.75
C ASP A 179 24.04 14.68 20.13
N ILE A 180 25.08 14.16 19.47
CA ILE A 180 25.95 14.99 18.63
C ILE A 180 25.15 15.39 17.39
N PHE A 181 25.06 16.70 17.12
CA PHE A 181 24.20 17.26 16.08
C PHE A 181 24.29 16.55 14.71
N TYR A 182 25.50 16.22 14.25
CA TYR A 182 25.68 15.52 12.97
C TYR A 182 25.12 14.09 12.99
N VAL A 183 25.35 13.35 14.08
CA VAL A 183 24.83 11.98 14.25
C VAL A 183 23.32 12.01 14.39
N TYR A 184 22.79 12.94 15.17
CA TYR A 184 21.35 13.20 15.28
C TYR A 184 20.72 13.43 13.91
N MET A 185 21.27 14.35 13.10
CA MET A 185 20.74 14.65 11.77
C MET A 185 20.75 13.42 10.87
N CYS A 186 21.84 12.64 10.89
CA CYS A 186 21.90 11.38 10.14
C CYS A 186 20.80 10.40 10.57
N LEU A 187 20.62 10.16 11.86
CA LEU A 187 19.59 9.26 12.40
C LEU A 187 18.18 9.76 12.08
N PHE A 188 17.95 11.07 12.15
CA PHE A 188 16.69 11.70 11.79
C PHE A 188 16.38 11.50 10.31
N PHE A 189 17.34 11.75 9.41
CA PHE A 189 17.14 11.54 7.96
C PHE A 189 16.91 10.07 7.60
N ILE A 190 17.65 9.14 8.20
CA ILE A 190 17.44 7.69 7.98
C ILE A 190 16.02 7.30 8.41
N SER A 191 15.58 7.76 9.58
CA SER A 191 14.22 7.49 10.10
C SER A 191 13.14 8.11 9.21
N LEU A 192 13.37 9.33 8.72
CA LEU A 192 12.46 10.04 7.83
C LEU A 192 12.33 9.33 6.47
N ILE A 193 13.45 8.92 5.87
CA ILE A 193 13.47 8.15 4.63
C ILE A 193 12.69 6.84 4.82
N PHE A 194 12.92 6.14 5.93
CA PHE A 194 12.18 4.92 6.27
C PHE A 194 10.67 5.18 6.36
N THR A 195 10.25 6.25 7.06
CA THR A 195 8.83 6.62 7.21
C THR A 195 8.18 6.97 5.89
N ILE A 196 8.86 7.73 5.03
CA ILE A 196 8.36 8.09 3.69
C ILE A 196 8.20 6.83 2.84
N ASN A 197 9.23 5.97 2.81
CA ASN A 197 9.19 4.71 2.06
C ASN A 197 8.09 3.77 2.54
N GLY A 198 7.94 3.63 3.86
CA GLY A 198 6.85 2.86 4.46
C GLY A 198 5.49 3.43 4.07
N SER A 199 5.30 4.73 4.21
CA SER A 199 4.04 5.41 3.85
C SER A 199 3.63 5.11 2.41
N TRP A 200 4.59 5.27 1.49
CA TRP A 200 4.41 5.07 0.06
C TRP A 200 4.08 3.61 -0.28
N ASN A 201 4.66 2.65 0.45
CA ASN A 201 4.28 1.24 0.36
C ASN A 201 2.82 1.01 0.81
N PHE A 202 2.43 1.53 1.99
CA PHE A 202 1.10 1.30 2.58
C PHE A 202 -0.04 1.83 1.69
N PHE A 203 -0.05 3.11 1.32
CA PHE A 203 -1.14 3.63 0.47
C PHE A 203 -1.00 3.26 -1.01
N GLY A 204 0.11 2.65 -1.40
CA GLY A 204 0.29 2.07 -2.73
C GLY A 204 -0.28 0.68 -2.84
N PHE A 205 0.11 -0.22 -1.93
CA PHE A 205 -0.25 -1.63 -1.96
C PHE A 205 -1.66 -1.89 -1.41
N ASP A 206 -1.98 -1.36 -0.24
CA ASP A 206 -3.21 -1.74 0.48
C ASP A 206 -4.50 -1.37 -0.27
N PRO A 207 -4.60 -0.22 -0.98
CA PRO A 207 -5.78 0.09 -1.77
C PRO A 207 -5.99 -0.81 -2.98
N LEU A 208 -4.95 -1.46 -3.53
CA LEU A 208 -5.06 -2.25 -4.76
C LEU A 208 -6.08 -3.38 -4.62
N VAL A 209 -5.99 -4.12 -3.52
CA VAL A 209 -6.92 -5.22 -3.23
C VAL A 209 -8.35 -4.67 -3.19
N SER A 210 -8.56 -3.57 -2.47
CA SER A 210 -9.88 -2.93 -2.40
C SER A 210 -10.39 -2.46 -3.76
N ILE A 211 -9.52 -1.92 -4.62
CA ILE A 211 -9.85 -1.50 -5.98
C ILE A 211 -10.30 -2.71 -6.82
N PHE A 212 -9.56 -3.82 -6.77
CA PHE A 212 -9.90 -5.01 -7.55
C PHE A 212 -11.18 -5.67 -7.06
N VAL A 213 -11.38 -5.76 -5.75
CA VAL A 213 -12.64 -6.26 -5.18
C VAL A 213 -13.81 -5.39 -5.62
N LEU A 214 -13.71 -4.06 -5.49
CA LEU A 214 -14.76 -3.15 -5.96
C LEU A 214 -15.03 -3.29 -7.45
N HIS A 215 -13.99 -3.46 -8.26
CA HIS A 215 -14.15 -3.69 -9.69
C HIS A 215 -14.92 -4.99 -9.98
N VAL A 216 -14.53 -6.11 -9.37
CA VAL A 216 -15.24 -7.39 -9.49
C VAL A 216 -16.69 -7.25 -9.02
N CYS A 217 -16.95 -6.58 -7.88
CA CYS A 217 -18.32 -6.32 -7.41
C CYS A 217 -19.14 -5.54 -8.44
N GLY A 218 -18.55 -4.53 -9.08
CA GLY A 218 -19.21 -3.78 -10.16
C GLY A 218 -19.52 -4.66 -11.37
N GLN A 219 -18.61 -5.56 -11.76
CA GLN A 219 -18.87 -6.52 -12.83
C GLN A 219 -20.00 -7.48 -12.47
N ILE A 220 -19.99 -8.06 -11.27
CA ILE A 220 -21.05 -8.96 -10.81
C ILE A 220 -22.42 -8.28 -10.81
N GLU A 221 -22.50 -7.01 -10.41
CA GLU A 221 -23.75 -6.26 -10.45
C GLU A 221 -24.25 -6.05 -11.89
N ILE A 222 -23.35 -5.74 -12.84
CA ILE A 222 -23.70 -5.66 -14.27
C ILE A 222 -24.23 -7.01 -14.76
N LEU A 223 -23.54 -8.10 -14.45
CA LEU A 223 -23.98 -9.45 -14.84
C LEU A 223 -25.35 -9.78 -14.26
N SER A 224 -25.59 -9.47 -12.98
CA SER A 224 -26.87 -9.70 -12.32
C SER A 224 -28.02 -8.99 -13.05
N ARG A 225 -27.82 -7.70 -13.40
CA ARG A 225 -28.80 -6.91 -14.16
C ARG A 225 -29.05 -7.49 -15.56
N LYS A 226 -27.99 -7.92 -16.26
CA LYS A 226 -28.13 -8.60 -17.56
C LYS A 226 -28.95 -9.88 -17.45
N ILE A 227 -28.71 -10.71 -16.44
CA ILE A 227 -29.46 -11.94 -16.20
C ILE A 227 -30.95 -11.64 -15.96
N THR A 228 -31.27 -10.65 -15.14
CA THR A 228 -32.67 -10.26 -14.90
C THR A 228 -33.36 -9.74 -16.17
N ALA A 229 -32.64 -8.99 -17.01
CA ALA A 229 -33.17 -8.50 -18.28
C ALA A 229 -33.46 -9.62 -19.29
N LEU A 230 -32.77 -10.77 -19.19
CA LEU A 230 -32.99 -11.92 -20.09
C LEU A 230 -34.34 -12.61 -19.91
N ALA A 231 -35.02 -12.41 -18.78
CA ALA A 231 -36.32 -13.02 -18.52
C ALA A 231 -37.40 -12.66 -19.57
N ASN A 232 -37.17 -11.61 -20.37
CA ASN A 232 -38.13 -11.08 -21.34
C ASN A 232 -37.73 -11.33 -22.82
N ASN A 233 -36.65 -12.08 -23.10
CA ASN A 233 -36.09 -12.21 -24.45
C ASN A 233 -36.51 -13.50 -25.19
N ASN A 234 -36.28 -13.53 -26.51
CA ASN A 234 -36.52 -14.72 -27.35
C ASN A 234 -35.46 -15.81 -27.11
N GLU A 235 -35.80 -17.08 -27.36
CA GLU A 235 -34.97 -18.26 -27.05
C GLU A 235 -33.55 -18.22 -27.67
N ASN A 236 -33.42 -17.84 -28.94
CA ASN A 236 -32.11 -17.73 -29.60
C ASN A 236 -31.24 -16.60 -29.01
N GLU A 237 -31.86 -15.50 -28.62
CA GLU A 237 -31.20 -14.34 -28.00
C GLU A 237 -30.80 -14.64 -26.55
N ILE A 238 -31.57 -15.48 -25.85
CA ILE A 238 -31.22 -16.01 -24.53
C ILE A 238 -29.95 -16.85 -24.59
N ILE A 239 -29.82 -17.76 -25.57
CA ILE A 239 -28.65 -18.66 -25.67
C ILE A 239 -27.36 -17.86 -25.92
N GLU A 240 -27.38 -16.86 -26.81
CA GLU A 240 -26.20 -16.05 -27.12
C GLU A 240 -25.79 -15.17 -25.93
N ASN A 241 -26.74 -14.50 -25.29
CA ASN A 241 -26.47 -13.67 -24.12
C ASN A 241 -25.99 -14.50 -22.90
N LEU A 242 -26.53 -15.70 -22.69
CA LEU A 242 -26.05 -16.61 -21.64
C LEU A 242 -24.60 -17.03 -21.86
N LYS A 243 -24.16 -17.23 -23.11
CA LYS A 243 -22.75 -17.50 -23.42
C LYS A 243 -21.85 -16.33 -23.04
N GLU A 244 -22.24 -15.09 -23.37
CA GLU A 244 -21.48 -13.89 -22.97
C GLU A 244 -21.41 -13.75 -21.45
N ILE A 245 -22.55 -13.92 -20.76
CA ILE A 245 -22.64 -13.84 -19.30
C ILE A 245 -21.76 -14.91 -18.64
N ASN A 246 -21.81 -16.15 -19.11
CA ASN A 246 -20.99 -17.24 -18.54
C ASN A 246 -19.50 -16.94 -18.71
N LYS A 247 -19.08 -16.42 -19.88
CA LYS A 247 -17.69 -16.02 -20.10
C LYS A 247 -17.25 -14.92 -19.13
N LYS A 248 -18.05 -13.86 -18.96
CA LYS A 248 -17.74 -12.78 -18.01
C LYS A 248 -17.74 -13.25 -16.56
N LEU A 249 -18.61 -14.20 -16.21
CA LEU A 249 -18.65 -14.79 -14.87
C LEU A 249 -17.37 -15.57 -14.59
N GLN A 250 -16.89 -16.36 -15.56
CA GLN A 250 -15.61 -17.06 -15.46
C GLN A 250 -14.43 -16.09 -15.29
N GLU A 251 -14.43 -14.97 -16.02
CA GLU A 251 -13.42 -13.91 -15.89
C GLU A 251 -13.45 -13.29 -14.48
N ALA A 252 -14.63 -12.94 -13.97
CA ALA A 252 -14.81 -12.41 -12.61
C ALA A 252 -14.39 -13.41 -11.52
N CYS A 253 -14.73 -14.70 -11.68
CA CYS A 253 -14.28 -15.76 -10.77
C CYS A 253 -12.76 -15.91 -10.78
N ARG A 254 -12.13 -15.90 -11.96
CA ARG A 254 -10.67 -15.99 -12.08
C ARG A 254 -9.97 -14.78 -11.43
N GLN A 255 -10.50 -13.57 -11.65
CA GLN A 255 -9.99 -12.37 -10.98
C GLN A 255 -10.16 -12.47 -9.47
N SER A 256 -11.32 -12.92 -8.99
CA SER A 256 -11.57 -13.13 -7.55
C SER A 256 -10.59 -14.11 -6.92
N TYR A 257 -10.27 -15.21 -7.63
CA TYR A 257 -9.29 -16.20 -7.16
C TYR A 257 -7.87 -15.62 -7.10
N ALA A 258 -7.48 -14.82 -8.10
CA ALA A 258 -6.19 -14.12 -8.08
C ALA A 258 -6.11 -13.13 -6.90
N ILE A 259 -7.17 -12.35 -6.67
CA ILE A 259 -7.28 -11.46 -5.50
C ILE A 259 -7.19 -12.26 -4.21
N PHE A 260 -7.91 -13.38 -4.10
CA PHE A 260 -7.91 -14.23 -2.91
C PHE A 260 -6.51 -14.79 -2.62
N ASN A 261 -5.77 -15.24 -3.62
CA ASN A 261 -4.39 -15.71 -3.44
C ASN A 261 -3.47 -14.60 -2.92
N ILE A 262 -3.57 -13.40 -3.49
CA ILE A 262 -2.83 -12.22 -3.02
C ILE A 262 -3.20 -11.90 -1.56
N MET A 263 -4.49 -11.93 -1.23
CA MET A 263 -4.99 -11.64 0.12
C MET A 263 -4.57 -12.68 1.15
N ASN A 264 -4.65 -13.96 0.82
CA ASN A 264 -4.21 -15.00 1.72
C ASN A 264 -2.71 -14.88 2.00
N ALA A 265 -1.90 -14.56 0.99
CA ALA A 265 -0.47 -14.41 1.20
C ALA A 265 -0.13 -13.14 2.00
N ALA A 266 -0.75 -11.98 1.74
CA ALA A 266 -0.36 -10.74 2.41
C ALA A 266 -0.90 -10.56 3.84
N TRP A 267 -1.86 -11.39 4.27
CA TRP A 267 -2.51 -11.28 5.58
C TRP A 267 -2.52 -12.60 6.39
N SER A 268 -1.78 -13.64 5.96
CA SER A 268 -1.48 -14.85 6.74
C SER A 268 -0.35 -14.63 7.73
#